data_AF-A0A937YA43-F1
#
_entry.id   AF-A0A937YA43-F1
#
_cell.length_a   1.000
_cell.length_b   1.000
_cell.length_c   1.000
_cell.angle_alpha   90.00
_cell.angle_beta   90.00
_cell.angle_gamma   90.00
#
_symmetry.space_group_name_H-M   'P 1'
#
loop_
_entity.id
_entity.type
_entity.pdbx_description
1 polymer ?
#
loop_
_entity_poly.entity_id
_entity_poly.type
_entity_poly.pdbx_seq_one_letter_code
_entity_poly.pdbx_strand_id
1 'polypeptide(L)'
;MPRLSGHQMSMGSLQDTSSGDAITYPFSAKPSLGETIEIAPGVLWIRMKLPFTLNHINLWAIDDGDGWAVVDTGVQDADTAHAWRQIFAQGFRQRPVTRVFVTH
;
A
#
# COMPACT_ATOMS: atom_id res chain seq x y z
N MET A 1 21.56 63.66 -21.43
CA MET A 1 22.36 63.28 -20.25
C MET A 1 22.20 61.77 -20.02
N PRO A 2 23.20 60.93 -20.33
CA PRO A 2 23.13 59.50 -20.05
C PRO A 2 23.69 59.20 -18.65
N ARG A 3 23.03 58.34 -17.86
CA ARG A 3 23.62 57.76 -16.65
C ARG A 3 23.78 56.25 -16.79
N LEU A 4 24.90 55.84 -16.21
CA LEU A 4 25.61 54.56 -16.20
C LEU A 4 24.82 53.36 -15.65
N SER A 5 25.29 52.19 -16.07
CA SER A 5 24.98 50.83 -15.65
C SER A 5 24.75 50.63 -14.15
N GLY A 6 23.79 49.76 -13.82
CA GLY A 6 23.69 49.03 -12.56
C GLY A 6 23.62 47.54 -12.85
N HIS A 7 24.74 46.85 -12.69
CA HIS A 7 24.82 45.38 -12.62
C HIS A 7 24.28 44.98 -11.25
N GLN A 8 23.09 44.39 -11.16
CA GLN A 8 22.61 43.75 -9.94
C GLN A 8 22.63 42.23 -10.13
N MET A 9 23.72 41.63 -9.66
CA MET A 9 23.79 40.20 -9.36
C MET A 9 23.03 39.91 -8.05
N SER A 10 22.43 38.72 -8.01
CA SER A 10 21.94 37.97 -6.86
C SER A 10 20.64 38.42 -6.17
N MET A 11 19.59 37.63 -6.41
CA MET A 11 19.01 36.84 -5.32
C MET A 11 18.82 35.41 -5.85
N GLY A 12 19.74 34.51 -5.48
CA GLY A 12 19.44 33.09 -5.50
C GLY A 12 18.21 32.88 -4.62
N SER A 13 17.08 32.51 -5.24
CA SER A 13 15.91 32.08 -4.50
C SER A 13 16.33 30.87 -3.67
N LEU A 14 16.15 31.01 -2.37
CA LEU A 14 16.35 29.97 -1.36
C LEU A 14 15.71 28.68 -1.87
N GLN A 15 16.53 27.63 -1.96
CA GLN A 15 16.05 26.26 -2.06
C GLN A 15 15.19 26.02 -0.83
N ASP A 16 13.90 25.76 -1.04
CA ASP A 16 13.05 25.17 -0.02
C ASP A 16 13.58 23.77 0.27
N THR A 17 14.43 23.68 1.29
CA THR A 17 14.98 22.43 1.82
C THR A 17 14.03 21.94 2.91
N SER A 18 12.79 21.64 2.55
CA SER A 18 12.01 20.71 3.35
C SER A 18 12.56 19.29 3.13
N SER A 19 13.74 19.01 3.68
CA SER A 19 14.29 17.65 3.79
C SER A 19 13.57 16.91 4.92
N GLY A 20 12.26 16.71 4.76
CA GLY A 20 11.58 15.57 5.35
C GLY A 20 11.68 14.46 4.32
N ASP A 21 12.34 13.35 4.67
CA ASP A 21 12.61 12.25 3.73
C ASP A 21 11.40 11.95 2.84
N ALA A 22 11.54 12.21 1.54
CA ALA A 22 10.48 11.95 0.58
C ALA A 22 10.21 10.44 0.55
N ILE A 23 9.02 10.03 0.98
CA ILE A 23 8.62 8.62 0.95
C ILE A 23 8.46 8.20 -0.51
N THR A 24 9.18 7.15 -0.89
CA THR A 24 9.06 6.55 -2.22
C THR A 24 8.01 5.44 -2.17
N TYR A 25 7.03 5.49 -3.08
CA TYR A 25 6.03 4.43 -3.27
C TYR A 25 6.47 3.54 -4.43
N PRO A 26 7.08 2.37 -4.18
CA PRO A 26 7.68 1.54 -5.23
C PRO A 26 6.65 0.87 -6.15
N PHE A 27 5.37 0.85 -5.77
CA PHE A 27 4.29 0.25 -6.54
C PHE A 27 3.33 1.33 -7.03
N SER A 28 3.08 1.36 -8.34
CA SER A 28 2.12 2.29 -8.96
C SER A 28 0.67 1.79 -8.86
N ALA A 29 0.48 0.47 -8.76
CA ALA A 29 -0.83 -0.17 -8.65
C ALA A 29 -1.07 -0.68 -7.21
N LYS A 30 -2.36 -0.84 -6.89
CA LYS A 30 -2.86 -1.45 -5.65
C LYS A 30 -3.86 -2.55 -5.99
N PRO A 31 -4.00 -3.59 -5.17
CA PRO A 31 -4.97 -4.66 -5.42
C PRO A 31 -6.38 -4.09 -5.51
N SER A 32 -7.16 -4.58 -6.48
CA SER A 32 -8.60 -4.39 -6.48
C SER A 32 -9.24 -5.23 -5.37
N LEU A 33 -10.51 -4.97 -5.05
CA LEU A 33 -11.23 -5.78 -4.07
C LEU A 33 -11.31 -7.24 -4.56
N GLY A 34 -10.93 -8.19 -3.71
CA GLY A 34 -10.91 -9.61 -4.05
C GLY A 34 -9.67 -10.06 -4.83
N GLU A 35 -8.70 -9.18 -5.06
CA GLU A 35 -7.44 -9.47 -5.75
C GLU A 35 -6.23 -9.34 -4.83
N THR A 36 -5.09 -9.87 -5.28
CA THR A 36 -3.80 -9.80 -4.58
C THR A 36 -2.69 -9.32 -5.51
N ILE A 37 -1.70 -8.60 -4.98
CA ILE A 37 -0.45 -8.27 -5.70
C ILE A 37 0.73 -8.85 -4.90
N GLU A 38 1.63 -9.58 -5.55
CA GLU A 38 2.88 -10.02 -4.94
C GLU A 38 3.88 -8.85 -4.90
N ILE A 39 4.23 -8.40 -3.69
CA ILE A 39 5.09 -7.22 -3.47
C ILE A 39 6.53 -7.58 -3.09
N ALA A 40 6.74 -8.83 -2.68
CA ALA A 40 8.02 -9.47 -2.46
C ALA A 40 7.83 -10.98 -2.64
N PRO A 41 8.89 -11.78 -2.87
CA PRO A 41 8.76 -13.23 -2.98
C PRO A 41 7.99 -13.82 -1.79
N GLY A 42 6.84 -14.44 -2.06
CA GLY A 42 6.00 -15.05 -1.03
C GLY A 42 5.22 -14.07 -0.15
N VAL A 43 5.11 -12.79 -0.52
CA VAL A 43 4.33 -11.79 0.22
C VAL A 43 3.29 -11.16 -0.69
N LEU A 44 2.02 -11.49 -0.42
CA LEU A 44 0.87 -10.95 -1.13
C LEU A 44 0.25 -9.79 -0.34
N TRP A 45 0.07 -8.67 -1.02
CA TRP A 45 -0.71 -7.54 -0.57
C TRP A 45 -2.19 -7.73 -0.92
N ILE A 46 -3.06 -7.61 0.09
CA ILE A 46 -4.52 -7.58 -0.03
C ILE A 46 -5.02 -6.22 0.46
N ARG A 47 -6.09 -5.70 -0.13
CA ARG A 47 -6.70 -4.43 0.27
C ARG A 47 -8.21 -4.57 0.47
N MET A 48 -8.68 -4.47 1.71
CA MET A 48 -10.09 -4.57 2.06
C MET A 48 -10.71 -3.19 2.25
N LYS A 49 -11.99 -3.05 1.88
CA LYS A 49 -12.77 -1.84 2.10
C LYS A 49 -13.16 -1.71 3.57
N LEU A 50 -13.25 -0.48 4.06
CA LEU A 50 -13.81 -0.16 5.37
C LEU A 50 -14.98 0.82 5.23
N PRO A 51 -16.06 0.70 6.02
CA PRO A 51 -17.22 1.58 5.96
C PRO A 51 -17.03 2.89 6.75
N PHE A 52 -15.82 3.47 6.75
CA PHE A 52 -15.46 4.68 7.50
C PHE A 52 -14.61 5.64 6.65
N THR A 53 -14.25 6.82 7.19
CA THR A 53 -13.40 7.80 6.50
C THR A 53 -12.05 7.22 6.11
N LEU A 54 -11.42 6.46 7.01
CA LEU A 54 -10.38 5.51 6.62
C LEU A 54 -11.06 4.36 5.87
N ASN A 55 -11.06 4.47 4.54
CA ASN A 55 -11.93 3.66 3.68
C ASN A 55 -11.33 2.30 3.27
N HIS A 56 -10.14 1.96 3.76
CA HIS A 56 -9.50 0.68 3.50
C HIS A 56 -8.48 0.30 4.56
N ILE A 57 -8.19 -1.00 4.63
CA ILE A 57 -7.09 -1.59 5.37
C ILE A 57 -6.27 -2.49 4.44
N ASN A 58 -4.95 -2.54 4.66
CA ASN A 58 -4.07 -3.47 3.98
C ASN A 58 -3.92 -4.72 4.84
N LEU A 59 -4.05 -5.89 4.22
CA LEU A 59 -3.81 -7.19 4.83
C LEU A 59 -2.67 -7.88 4.09
N TRP A 60 -2.11 -8.91 4.70
CA TRP A 60 -0.97 -9.64 4.13
C TRP A 60 -1.25 -11.13 4.11
N ALA A 61 -0.87 -11.80 3.03
CA ALA A 61 -0.71 -13.25 3.01
C ALA A 61 0.75 -13.59 2.73
N ILE A 62 1.36 -14.33 3.66
CA ILE A 62 2.78 -14.66 3.68
C ILE A 62 2.93 -16.16 3.47
N ASP A 63 3.83 -16.56 2.58
CA ASP A 63 4.13 -17.97 2.33
C ASP A 63 4.59 -18.65 3.63
N ASP A 64 3.89 -19.70 4.04
CA ASP A 64 4.13 -20.45 5.28
C ASP A 64 4.39 -21.94 4.98
N GLY A 65 4.95 -22.25 3.81
CA GLY A 65 5.28 -23.62 3.38
C GLY A 65 4.04 -24.38 2.90
N ASP A 66 3.27 -24.94 3.82
CA ASP A 66 2.08 -25.73 3.45
C ASP A 66 0.89 -24.86 3.02
N GLY A 67 0.97 -23.54 3.26
CA GLY A 67 -0.07 -22.61 2.87
C GLY A 67 0.30 -21.15 3.10
N TRP A 68 -0.68 -20.36 3.51
CA TRP A 68 -0.55 -18.93 3.73
C TRP A 68 -0.82 -18.56 5.17
N ALA A 69 0.10 -17.82 5.78
CA ALA A 69 -0.16 -17.08 7.01
C ALA A 69 -0.81 -15.75 6.65
N VAL A 70 -2.01 -15.49 7.19
CA VAL A 70 -2.72 -14.22 7.00
C VAL A 70 -2.42 -13.27 8.15
N VAL A 71 -2.23 -11.99 7.86
CA VAL A 71 -2.10 -10.91 8.84
C VAL A 71 -3.25 -9.94 8.66
N ASP A 72 -4.04 -9.78 9.72
CA ASP A 72 -5.30 -9.04 9.82
C ASP A 72 -6.41 -9.57 8.88
N THR A 73 -7.66 -9.16 9.12
CA THR A 73 -8.83 -9.76 8.44
C THR A 73 -9.79 -8.76 7.79
N GLY A 74 -9.70 -7.48 8.12
CA GLY A 74 -10.75 -6.51 7.84
C GLY A 74 -11.93 -6.61 8.82
N VAL A 75 -13.01 -5.89 8.53
CA VAL A 75 -14.20 -5.82 9.39
C VAL A 75 -15.20 -6.93 9.06
N GLN A 76 -16.08 -7.24 10.02
CA GLN A 76 -17.12 -8.25 9.83
C GLN A 76 -18.30 -7.67 9.03
N ASP A 77 -18.17 -7.66 7.71
CA ASP A 77 -19.25 -7.30 6.79
C ASP A 77 -19.33 -8.23 5.55
N ALA A 78 -20.40 -8.08 4.78
CA ALA A 78 -20.66 -8.90 3.61
C ALA A 78 -19.64 -8.69 2.48
N ASP A 79 -19.20 -7.44 2.27
CA ASP A 79 -18.21 -7.05 1.25
C ASP A 79 -16.86 -7.74 1.54
N THR A 80 -16.40 -7.70 2.79
CA THR A 80 -15.16 -8.32 3.25
C THR A 80 -15.23 -9.84 3.13
N ALA A 81 -16.34 -10.46 3.56
CA ALA A 81 -16.53 -11.90 3.42
C ALA A 81 -16.56 -12.35 1.94
N HIS A 82 -17.12 -11.54 1.04
CA HIS A 82 -17.14 -11.82 -0.40
C HIS A 82 -15.73 -11.71 -0.99
N ALA A 83 -15.00 -10.64 -0.67
CA ALA A 83 -13.62 -10.45 -1.12
C ALA A 83 -12.70 -11.59 -0.68
N TRP A 84 -12.84 -12.06 0.57
CA TRP A 84 -12.09 -13.24 1.04
C TRP A 84 -12.39 -14.50 0.22
N ARG A 85 -13.66 -14.78 -0.07
CA ARG A 85 -14.05 -15.93 -0.92
C ARG A 85 -13.43 -15.83 -2.32
N GLN A 86 -13.37 -14.64 -2.91
CA GLN A 86 -12.72 -14.43 -4.20
C GLN A 86 -11.21 -14.69 -4.13
N ILE A 87 -10.54 -14.18 -3.09
CA ILE A 87 -9.10 -14.40 -2.85
C ILE A 87 -8.80 -15.90 -2.67
N PHE A 88 -9.62 -16.63 -1.91
CA PHE A 88 -9.45 -18.08 -1.76
C PHE A 88 -9.62 -18.83 -3.08
N ALA A 89 -10.56 -18.40 -3.93
CA ALA A 89 -10.80 -19.03 -5.21
C ALA A 89 -9.67 -18.78 -6.23
N GLN A 90 -8.96 -17.64 -6.13
CA GLN A 90 -8.10 -17.15 -7.22
C GLN A 90 -6.68 -16.74 -6.78
N GLY A 91 -6.53 -16.06 -5.65
CA GLY A 91 -5.29 -15.43 -5.20
C GLY A 91 -4.34 -16.35 -4.44
N PHE A 92 -4.85 -17.35 -3.72
CA PHE A 92 -4.03 -18.22 -2.87
C PHE A 92 -3.47 -19.47 -3.57
N ARG A 93 -3.52 -19.53 -4.90
CA ARG A 93 -3.01 -20.66 -5.69
C ARG A 93 -3.52 -22.02 -5.17
N GLN A 94 -4.75 -22.08 -4.67
CA GLN A 94 -5.38 -23.26 -4.07
C GLN A 94 -4.64 -23.86 -2.85
N ARG A 95 -3.83 -23.06 -2.16
CA ARG A 95 -3.18 -23.45 -0.89
C ARG A 95 -4.01 -22.96 0.30
N PRO A 96 -4.05 -23.71 1.42
CA PRO A 96 -4.85 -23.37 2.59
C PRO A 96 -4.29 -22.16 3.35
N VAL A 97 -5.10 -21.58 4.25
CA VAL A 97 -4.59 -20.71 5.32
C VAL A 97 -4.16 -21.57 6.48
N THR A 98 -2.93 -21.39 6.94
CA THR A 98 -2.32 -22.18 8.02
C THR A 98 -2.48 -21.50 9.37
N ARG A 99 -2.47 -20.16 9.39
CA ARG A 99 -2.56 -19.33 10.60
C ARG A 99 -3.05 -17.92 10.29
N VAL A 100 -3.61 -17.27 11.30
CA VAL A 100 -4.03 -15.87 11.26
C VAL A 100 -3.36 -15.13 12.40
N PHE A 101 -2.66 -14.05 12.08
CA PHE A 101 -2.13 -13.09 13.04
C PHE A 101 -2.98 -11.83 13.01
N VAL A 102 -3.24 -11.26 14.19
CA VAL A 102 -3.93 -9.98 14.32
C VAL A 102 -2.97 -9.01 14.98
N THR A 103 -2.82 -7.83 14.40
CA THR A 103 -1.89 -6.82 14.91
C THR A 103 -2.38 -6.20 16.21
N HIS A 104 -3.67 -5.85 16.31
CA HIS A 104 -4.33 -5.27 17.49
C HIS A 104 -5.86 -5.30 17.38
#